data_AF-A0A960I116-F1
#
_entry.id   AF-A0A960I116-F1
#
_cell.length_a   1.000
_cell.length_b   1.000
_cell.length_c   1.000
_cell.angle_alpha   90.00
_cell.angle_beta   90.00
_cell.angle_gamma   90.00
#
_symmetry.space_group_name_H-M   'P 1'
#
loop_
_entity.id
_entity.type
_entity.pdbx_description
1 polymer ?
#
loop_
_entity_poly.entity_id
_entity_poly.type
_entity_poly.pdbx_seq_one_letter_code
_entity_poly.pdbx_strand_id
1 'polypeptide(L)'
;MEARCWSDYLCPWCYVGSTRDPIFERHGIDVTHLPFELHPEIPVEGRRIRPDGRLKSTFDRIEAECSAAGIPFRRPTRMPNTRRVLAAAEWVRTHHPASFPRVHARLFAAHFANGQAIDDPMVLDGIVGDAGVDPAEVNDALESGAADALVTESMRTARDLGISSTPTWVVGELQIPGALDSETLERWLSRIAARTSDA
;
A
#
# COMPACT_ATOMS: atom_id res chain seq x y z
N MET A 1 12.76 -15.13 -6.20
CA MET A 1 11.30 -15.36 -6.32
C MET A 1 10.63 -14.01 -6.15
N GLU A 2 9.42 -13.78 -6.68
CA GLU A 2 8.76 -12.48 -6.56
C GLU A 2 7.46 -12.61 -5.76
N ALA A 3 7.21 -11.59 -4.93
CA ALA A 3 5.94 -11.37 -4.25
C ALA A 3 5.31 -10.09 -4.79
N ARG A 4 4.02 -10.13 -5.12
CA ARG A 4 3.23 -8.94 -5.47
C ARG A 4 2.24 -8.64 -4.35
N CYS A 5 2.17 -7.38 -3.91
CA CYS A 5 1.22 -6.95 -2.88
C CYS A 5 0.26 -5.91 -3.46
N TRP A 6 -1.02 -6.25 -3.56
CA TRP A 6 -2.06 -5.29 -3.89
C TRP A 6 -2.48 -4.53 -2.64
N SER A 7 -2.26 -3.22 -2.63
CA SER A 7 -2.42 -2.36 -1.46
C SER A 7 -3.11 -1.03 -1.78
N ASP A 8 -3.72 -0.44 -0.75
CA ASP A 8 -4.33 0.89 -0.80
C ASP A 8 -3.77 1.76 0.34
N TYR A 9 -3.46 3.02 0.06
CA TYR A 9 -2.97 3.99 1.05
C TYR A 9 -4.03 4.40 2.09
N LEU A 10 -5.33 4.17 1.83
CA LEU A 10 -6.37 4.34 2.86
C LEU A 10 -6.49 3.14 3.81
N CYS A 11 -5.88 1.99 3.46
CA CYS A 11 -6.04 0.76 4.22
C CYS A 11 -4.99 0.67 5.33
N PRO A 12 -5.38 0.74 6.61
CA PRO A 12 -4.42 0.69 7.72
C PRO A 12 -3.73 -0.68 7.85
N TRP A 13 -4.37 -1.75 7.39
CA TRP A 13 -3.72 -3.07 7.31
C TRP A 13 -2.63 -3.10 6.26
N CYS A 14 -2.70 -2.28 5.20
CA CYS A 14 -1.62 -2.15 4.23
C CYS A 14 -0.41 -1.41 4.82
N TYR A 15 -0.64 -0.39 5.65
CA TYR A 15 0.45 0.30 6.35
C TYR A 15 1.22 -0.61 7.31
N VAL A 16 0.48 -1.40 8.09
CA VAL A 16 1.04 -2.47 8.89
C VAL A 16 1.76 -3.46 7.95
N GLY A 17 1.06 -3.94 6.92
CA GLY A 17 1.58 -4.87 5.90
C GLY A 17 2.89 -4.44 5.25
N SER A 18 3.12 -3.16 4.97
CA SER A 18 4.36 -2.70 4.33
C SER A 18 5.59 -2.88 5.20
N THR A 19 5.45 -3.07 6.52
CA THR A 19 6.61 -3.41 7.37
C THR A 19 7.03 -4.88 7.25
N ARG A 20 6.32 -5.68 6.43
CA ARG A 20 6.59 -7.10 6.23
C ARG A 20 7.55 -7.34 5.08
N ASP A 21 7.82 -6.36 4.23
CA ASP A 21 8.74 -6.48 3.10
C ASP A 21 10.11 -7.09 3.50
N PRO A 22 10.76 -6.66 4.60
CA PRO A 22 12.04 -7.24 5.00
C PRO A 22 11.97 -8.72 5.38
N ILE A 23 10.78 -9.25 5.70
CA ILE A 23 10.57 -10.68 5.95
C ILE A 23 10.67 -11.44 4.63
N PHE A 24 10.01 -10.96 3.57
CA PHE A 24 10.13 -11.55 2.23
C PHE A 24 11.56 -11.50 1.70
N GLU A 25 12.23 -10.36 1.84
CA GLU A 25 13.59 -10.15 1.36
C GLU A 25 14.61 -11.08 2.02
N ARG A 26 14.47 -11.36 3.34
CA ARG A 26 15.31 -12.35 4.04
C ARG A 26 15.17 -13.77 3.48
N HIS A 27 14.05 -14.07 2.84
CA HIS A 27 13.80 -15.35 2.14
C HIS A 27 14.17 -15.29 0.65
N GLY A 28 14.84 -14.24 0.18
CA GLY A 28 15.22 -14.07 -1.24
C GLY A 28 14.00 -13.83 -2.16
N ILE A 29 12.95 -13.22 -1.61
CA ILE A 29 11.73 -12.89 -2.33
C ILE A 29 11.65 -11.37 -2.50
N ASP A 30 11.70 -10.91 -3.75
CA ASP A 30 11.60 -9.50 -4.09
C ASP A 30 10.12 -9.06 -4.05
N VAL A 31 9.83 -7.97 -3.33
CA VAL A 31 8.46 -7.47 -3.15
C VAL A 31 8.16 -6.34 -4.13
N THR A 32 7.06 -6.47 -4.86
CA THR A 32 6.48 -5.39 -5.67
C THR A 32 5.11 -5.00 -5.12
N HIS A 33 4.97 -3.75 -4.70
CA HIS A 33 3.67 -3.18 -4.33
C HIS A 33 2.94 -2.68 -5.58
N LEU A 34 1.67 -3.06 -5.71
CA LEU A 34 0.79 -2.68 -6.81
C LEU A 34 -0.47 -2.01 -6.25
N PRO A 35 -1.04 -1.01 -6.95
CA PRO A 35 -2.19 -0.29 -6.45
C PRO A 35 -3.44 -1.15 -6.53
N PHE A 36 -4.27 -1.07 -5.49
CA PHE A 36 -5.64 -1.58 -5.47
C PHE A 36 -6.53 -0.51 -4.88
N GLU A 37 -7.47 0.02 -5.66
CA GLU A 37 -8.43 1.01 -5.20
C GLU A 37 -9.54 0.29 -4.42
N LEU A 38 -9.43 0.28 -3.08
CA LEU A 38 -10.32 -0.48 -2.20
C LEU A 38 -11.72 0.12 -2.12
N HIS A 39 -11.79 1.46 -2.11
CA HIS A 39 -13.04 2.20 -1.93
C HIS A 39 -13.24 3.27 -3.02
N PRO A 40 -13.47 2.87 -4.29
CA PRO A 40 -13.70 3.81 -5.40
C PRO A 40 -14.98 4.64 -5.22
N GLU A 41 -15.89 4.22 -4.33
CA GLU A 41 -17.12 4.94 -4.01
C GLU A 41 -16.92 6.13 -3.06
N ILE A 42 -15.73 6.31 -2.49
CA ILE A 42 -15.44 7.48 -1.66
C ILE A 42 -15.35 8.71 -2.58
N PRO A 43 -16.10 9.79 -2.30
CA PRO A 43 -16.09 10.96 -3.16
C PRO A 43 -14.76 11.70 -3.08
N VAL A 44 -14.44 12.56 -4.05
CA VAL A 44 -13.12 13.21 -4.16
C VAL A 44 -12.74 14.04 -2.93
N GLU A 45 -13.73 14.64 -2.25
CA GLU A 45 -13.56 15.36 -1.00
C GLU A 45 -13.30 14.44 0.23
N GLY A 46 -13.31 13.13 0.02
CA GLY A 46 -13.17 12.10 1.03
C GLY A 46 -14.38 12.00 1.97
N ARG A 47 -14.27 11.14 2.97
CA ARG A 47 -15.34 10.91 3.96
C ARG A 47 -14.82 11.04 5.38
N ARG A 48 -15.46 11.87 6.21
CA ARG A 48 -15.16 11.89 7.65
C ARG A 48 -15.60 10.59 8.31
N ILE A 49 -14.78 10.07 9.22
CA ILE A 49 -15.07 8.88 10.00
C ILE A 49 -14.87 9.16 11.49
N ARG A 50 -15.57 8.40 12.33
CA ARG A 50 -15.40 8.44 13.79
C ARG A 50 -14.57 7.24 14.20
N PRO A 51 -13.29 7.41 14.59
CA PRO A 51 -12.41 6.29 14.90
C PRO A 51 -12.92 5.48 16.09
N ASP A 52 -13.52 6.13 17.08
CA ASP A 52 -14.08 5.47 18.27
C ASP A 52 -15.51 4.96 18.07
N GLY A 53 -16.03 5.00 16.84
CA GLY A 53 -17.31 4.41 16.45
C GLY A 53 -17.19 2.94 16.09
N ARG A 54 -17.86 2.54 14.99
CA ARG A 54 -17.86 1.14 14.50
C ARG A 54 -16.47 0.58 14.19
N LEU A 55 -15.47 1.45 13.98
CA LEU A 55 -14.10 1.06 13.63
C LEU A 55 -13.21 0.88 14.86
N LYS A 56 -13.69 1.15 16.08
CA LYS A 56 -12.85 1.19 17.28
C LYS A 56 -12.05 -0.10 17.48
N SER A 57 -12.72 -1.25 17.47
CA SER A 57 -12.05 -2.54 17.69
C SER A 57 -11.04 -2.88 16.58
N THR A 58 -11.32 -2.46 15.34
CA THR A 58 -10.39 -2.62 14.22
C THR A 58 -9.14 -1.76 14.45
N PHE A 59 -9.32 -0.49 14.83
CA PHE A 59 -8.20 0.41 15.11
C PHE A 59 -7.43 0.02 16.36
N ASP A 60 -8.07 -0.49 17.41
CA ASP A 60 -7.39 -1.03 18.59
C ASP A 60 -6.42 -2.17 18.17
N ARG A 61 -6.85 -3.05 17.25
CA ARG A 61 -6.01 -4.16 16.76
C ARG A 61 -4.86 -3.68 15.87
N ILE A 62 -5.12 -2.70 14.99
CA ILE A 62 -4.09 -2.09 14.14
C ILE A 62 -3.04 -1.37 15.00
N GLU A 63 -3.48 -0.65 16.02
CA GLU A 63 -2.60 0.08 16.93
C GLU A 63 -1.66 -0.87 17.68
N ALA A 64 -2.17 -2.03 18.13
CA ALA A 64 -1.34 -3.09 18.72
C ALA A 64 -0.30 -3.63 17.72
N GLU A 65 -0.69 -3.88 16.47
CA GLU A 65 0.22 -4.35 15.42
C GLU A 65 1.29 -3.32 15.03
N CYS A 66 0.90 -2.04 14.91
CA CYS A 66 1.81 -0.94 14.68
C CYS A 66 2.82 -0.81 15.84
N SER A 67 2.33 -0.92 17.09
CA SER A 67 3.19 -0.89 18.28
C SER A 67 4.18 -2.06 18.30
N ALA A 68 3.75 -3.27 17.93
CA ALA A 68 4.63 -4.44 17.83
C ALA A 68 5.68 -4.29 16.72
N ALA A 69 5.31 -3.63 15.61
CA ALA A 69 6.21 -3.32 14.51
C ALA A 69 7.07 -2.06 14.74
N GLY A 70 6.89 -1.34 15.85
CA GLY A 70 7.67 -0.15 16.17
C GLY A 70 7.35 1.08 15.30
N ILE A 71 6.17 1.12 14.67
CA ILE A 71 5.74 2.24 13.82
C ILE A 71 4.63 3.06 14.50
N PRO A 72 4.63 4.39 14.33
CA PRO A 72 3.57 5.25 14.86
C PRO A 72 2.25 5.01 14.12
N PHE A 73 1.14 5.05 14.86
CA PHE A 73 -0.21 4.98 14.32
C PHE A 73 -1.11 6.04 14.95
N ARG A 74 -1.71 6.86 14.09
CA ARG A 74 -2.69 7.87 14.41
C ARG A 74 -4.00 7.44 13.78
N ARG A 75 -5.02 7.20 14.60
CA ARG A 75 -6.34 6.79 14.12
C ARG A 75 -6.88 7.81 13.11
N PRO A 76 -7.22 7.39 11.88
CA PRO A 76 -7.72 8.32 10.88
C PRO A 76 -9.10 8.82 11.28
N THR A 77 -9.32 10.12 11.10
CA THR A 77 -10.63 10.78 11.25
C THR A 77 -11.29 11.06 9.90
N ARG A 78 -10.61 10.69 8.81
CA ARG A 78 -11.05 10.83 7.43
C ARG A 78 -10.52 9.66 6.60
N MET A 79 -11.34 9.17 5.69
CA MET A 79 -10.94 8.29 4.60
C MET A 79 -10.74 9.16 3.34
N PRO A 80 -9.53 9.22 2.77
CA PRO A 80 -9.29 9.92 1.51
C PRO A 80 -9.89 9.16 0.33
N ASN A 81 -10.14 9.84 -0.79
CA ASN A 81 -10.22 9.17 -2.08
C ASN A 81 -8.79 8.94 -2.56
N THR A 82 -8.40 7.69 -2.76
CA THR A 82 -7.00 7.34 -3.03
C THR A 82 -6.68 7.21 -4.50
N ARG A 83 -7.64 7.40 -5.43
CA ARG A 83 -7.42 7.23 -6.87
C ARG A 83 -6.20 8.00 -7.37
N ARG A 84 -6.17 9.31 -7.10
CA ARG A 84 -5.06 10.21 -7.48
C ARG A 84 -3.74 9.79 -6.82
N VAL A 85 -3.79 9.38 -5.56
CA VAL A 85 -2.60 9.01 -4.78
C VAL A 85 -2.00 7.70 -5.30
N LEU A 86 -2.84 6.70 -5.58
CA LEU A 86 -2.45 5.42 -6.16
C LEU A 86 -1.86 5.62 -7.56
N ALA A 87 -2.48 6.46 -8.39
CA ALA A 87 -1.98 6.78 -9.72
C ALA A 87 -0.60 7.45 -9.68
N ALA A 88 -0.42 8.44 -8.80
CA ALA A 88 0.87 9.10 -8.62
C ALA A 88 1.96 8.12 -8.16
N ALA A 89 1.67 7.31 -7.13
CA ALA A 89 2.62 6.33 -6.61
C ALA A 89 3.00 5.28 -7.66
N GLU A 90 2.03 4.77 -8.42
CA GLU A 90 2.26 3.77 -9.46
C GLU A 90 3.03 4.34 -10.66
N TRP A 91 2.76 5.60 -11.01
CA TRP A 91 3.54 6.29 -12.02
C TRP A 91 5.01 6.46 -11.58
N VAL A 92 5.25 6.85 -10.32
CA VAL A 92 6.59 6.90 -9.72
C VAL A 92 7.23 5.51 -9.71
N ARG A 93 6.50 4.45 -9.35
CA ARG A 93 7.01 3.06 -9.40
C ARG A 93 7.54 2.68 -10.78
N THR A 94 6.83 3.09 -11.83
CA THR A 94 7.11 2.70 -13.20
C THR A 94 8.24 3.52 -13.82
N HIS A 95 8.30 4.83 -13.54
CA HIS A 95 9.23 5.75 -14.21
C HIS A 95 10.44 6.12 -13.34
N HIS A 96 10.28 6.09 -12.02
CA HIS A 96 11.29 6.43 -11.02
C HIS A 96 11.42 5.32 -9.96
N PRO A 97 11.73 4.07 -10.35
CA PRO A 97 11.68 2.91 -9.45
C PRO A 97 12.60 3.03 -8.23
N ALA A 98 13.72 3.76 -8.36
CA ALA A 98 14.63 4.03 -7.23
C ALA A 98 14.01 4.97 -6.17
N SER A 99 13.09 5.85 -6.56
CA SER A 99 12.41 6.78 -5.65
C SER A 99 11.13 6.19 -5.04
N PHE A 100 10.55 5.18 -5.68
CA PHE A 100 9.28 4.59 -5.25
C PHE A 100 9.26 4.07 -3.81
N PRO A 101 10.26 3.32 -3.30
CA PRO A 101 10.23 2.85 -1.91
C PRO A 101 10.08 4.01 -0.90
N ARG A 102 10.73 5.15 -1.18
CA ARG A 102 10.64 6.34 -0.35
C ARG A 102 9.28 7.02 -0.46
N VAL A 103 8.71 7.14 -1.66
CA VAL A 103 7.36 7.68 -1.87
C VAL A 103 6.31 6.80 -1.19
N HIS A 104 6.39 5.48 -1.40
CA HIS A 104 5.48 4.50 -0.83
C HIS A 104 5.45 4.54 0.70
N ALA A 105 6.63 4.50 1.35
CA ALA A 105 6.73 4.60 2.80
C ALA A 105 6.22 5.95 3.34
N ARG A 106 6.48 7.05 2.63
CA ARG A 106 6.06 8.39 3.06
C ARG A 106 4.59 8.66 2.87
N LEU A 107 3.94 8.11 1.84
CA LEU A 107 2.48 8.20 1.69
C LEU A 107 1.77 7.53 2.86
N PHE A 108 2.21 6.32 3.24
CA PHE A 108 1.68 5.65 4.42
C PHE A 108 1.93 6.43 5.72
N ALA A 109 3.18 6.88 5.95
CA ALA A 109 3.51 7.66 7.14
C ALA A 109 2.75 8.99 7.19
N ALA A 110 2.61 9.69 6.07
CA ALA A 110 1.84 10.92 5.99
C ALA A 110 0.40 10.71 6.46
N HIS A 111 -0.26 9.64 5.99
CA HIS A 111 -1.63 9.36 6.39
C HIS A 111 -1.74 8.82 7.83
N PHE A 112 -1.01 7.75 8.14
CA PHE A 112 -1.21 6.98 9.36
C PHE A 112 -0.29 7.35 10.52
N ALA A 113 0.84 8.01 10.29
CA ALA A 113 1.66 8.53 11.38
C ALA A 113 1.34 10.02 11.66
N ASN A 114 1.27 10.81 10.60
CA ASN A 114 1.21 12.26 10.70
C ASN A 114 -0.24 12.80 10.65
N GLY A 115 -1.18 12.03 10.11
CA GLY A 115 -2.58 12.46 9.93
C GLY A 115 -2.76 13.54 8.85
N GLN A 116 -1.89 13.53 7.84
CA GLN A 116 -1.95 14.42 6.68
C GLN A 116 -2.98 13.93 5.66
N ALA A 117 -3.55 14.86 4.91
CA ALA A 117 -4.42 14.57 3.79
C ALA A 117 -3.56 14.23 2.56
N ILE A 118 -3.30 12.95 2.33
CA ILE A 118 -2.45 12.48 1.21
C ILE A 118 -3.07 12.72 -0.18
N ASP A 119 -4.38 12.98 -0.22
CA ASP A 119 -5.13 13.36 -1.41
C ASP A 119 -5.16 14.88 -1.65
N ASP A 120 -4.50 15.67 -0.80
CA ASP A 120 -4.15 17.07 -1.07
C ASP A 120 -2.97 17.12 -2.05
N PRO A 121 -3.10 17.78 -3.22
CA PRO A 121 -2.03 17.89 -4.20
C PRO A 121 -0.72 18.45 -3.61
N MET A 122 -0.78 19.42 -2.70
CA MET A 122 0.44 19.99 -2.11
C MET A 122 1.18 18.99 -1.21
N VAL A 123 0.44 18.14 -0.49
CA VAL A 123 1.03 17.08 0.35
C VAL A 123 1.66 16.01 -0.55
N LEU A 124 0.94 15.61 -1.60
CA LEU A 124 1.41 14.60 -2.55
C LEU A 124 2.68 15.07 -3.29
N ASP A 125 2.66 16.29 -3.82
CA ASP A 125 3.80 16.91 -4.51
C ASP A 125 5.01 17.05 -3.59
N GLY A 126 4.81 17.42 -2.32
CA GLY A 126 5.89 17.47 -1.33
C GLY A 126 6.52 16.10 -1.09
N ILE A 127 5.70 15.04 -0.99
CA ILE A 127 6.20 13.67 -0.79
C ILE A 127 7.00 13.17 -1.99
N VAL A 128 6.51 13.43 -3.20
CA VAL A 128 7.16 13.11 -4.48
C VAL A 128 8.47 13.89 -4.64
N GLY A 129 8.41 15.21 -4.46
CA GLY A 129 9.53 16.13 -4.58
C GLY A 129 10.67 15.80 -3.62
N ASP A 130 10.34 15.52 -2.36
CA ASP A 130 11.38 15.14 -1.40
C ASP A 130 12.07 13.81 -1.76
N ALA A 131 11.41 12.94 -2.53
CA ALA A 131 11.99 11.69 -3.04
C ALA A 131 12.81 11.87 -4.31
N GLY A 132 13.03 13.10 -4.76
CA GLY A 132 13.86 13.45 -5.91
C GLY A 132 13.16 13.32 -7.26
N VAL A 133 11.82 13.21 -7.27
CA VAL A 133 11.01 13.18 -8.48
C VAL A 133 10.39 14.56 -8.68
N ASP A 134 10.41 15.10 -9.90
CA ASP A 134 9.75 16.38 -10.20
C ASP A 134 8.22 16.22 -10.09
N PRO A 135 7.55 16.94 -9.19
CA PRO A 135 6.09 16.88 -9.08
C PRO A 135 5.37 17.29 -10.36
N ALA A 136 5.96 18.14 -11.21
CA ALA A 136 5.35 18.53 -12.49
C ALA A 136 5.16 17.31 -13.41
N GLU A 137 6.15 16.42 -13.51
CA GLU A 137 6.04 15.21 -14.34
C GLU A 137 4.90 14.29 -13.87
N VAL A 138 4.74 14.14 -12.56
CA VAL A 138 3.66 13.34 -11.97
C VAL A 138 2.31 13.98 -12.23
N ASN A 139 2.21 15.31 -12.07
CA ASN A 139 0.97 16.05 -12.32
C ASN A 139 0.57 15.99 -13.80
N ASP A 140 1.50 16.15 -14.73
CA ASP A 140 1.24 15.99 -16.18
C ASP A 140 0.71 14.59 -16.50
N ALA A 141 1.25 13.55 -15.87
CA ALA A 141 0.78 12.18 -16.04
C ALA A 141 -0.61 11.93 -15.43
N LEU A 142 -0.93 12.58 -14.31
CA LEU A 142 -2.26 12.55 -13.71
C LEU A 142 -3.29 13.28 -14.59
N GLU A 143 -2.95 14.45 -15.11
CA GLU A 143 -3.84 15.28 -15.94
C GLU A 143 -4.11 14.68 -17.32
N SER A 144 -3.10 14.05 -17.93
CA SER A 144 -3.23 13.33 -19.19
C SER A 144 -3.95 11.98 -19.05
N GLY A 145 -4.16 11.48 -17.82
CA GLY A 145 -4.74 10.17 -17.55
C GLY A 145 -3.78 8.99 -17.73
N ALA A 146 -2.50 9.25 -18.05
CA ALA A 146 -1.49 8.21 -18.20
C ALA A 146 -1.23 7.45 -16.89
N ALA A 147 -1.17 8.17 -15.76
CA ALA A 147 -1.01 7.57 -14.44
C ALA A 147 -2.26 6.76 -14.02
N ASP A 148 -3.46 7.25 -14.37
CA ASP A 148 -4.72 6.54 -14.11
C ASP A 148 -4.83 5.21 -14.86
N ALA A 149 -4.30 5.13 -16.08
CA ALA A 149 -4.28 3.91 -16.86
C ALA A 149 -3.53 2.77 -16.14
N LEU A 150 -2.47 3.10 -15.39
CA LEU A 150 -1.68 2.12 -14.63
C LEU A 150 -2.51 1.50 -13.48
N VAL A 151 -3.28 2.32 -12.74
CA VAL A 151 -4.17 1.82 -11.68
C VAL A 151 -5.27 0.96 -12.26
N THR A 152 -5.85 1.37 -13.40
CA THR A 152 -6.88 0.58 -14.10
C THR A 152 -6.36 -0.80 -14.51
N GLU A 153 -5.13 -0.88 -15.02
CA GLU A 153 -4.51 -2.14 -15.41
C GLU A 153 -4.19 -3.02 -14.19
N SER A 154 -3.70 -2.43 -13.09
CA SER A 154 -3.51 -3.15 -11.83
C SER A 154 -4.82 -3.73 -11.29
N MET A 155 -5.90 -2.94 -11.32
CA MET A 155 -7.24 -3.37 -10.90
C MET A 155 -7.83 -4.46 -11.81
N ARG A 156 -7.51 -4.44 -13.11
CA ARG A 156 -7.87 -5.54 -14.02
C ARG A 156 -7.14 -6.81 -13.64
N THR A 157 -5.82 -6.72 -13.45
CA THR A 157 -4.99 -7.86 -13.04
C THR A 157 -5.45 -8.44 -11.69
N ALA A 158 -5.77 -7.59 -10.72
CA ALA A 158 -6.29 -8.01 -9.42
C ALA A 158 -7.59 -8.80 -9.55
N ARG A 159 -8.53 -8.32 -10.39
CA ARG A 159 -9.80 -9.02 -10.67
C ARG A 159 -9.59 -10.36 -11.37
N ASP A 160 -8.70 -10.41 -12.36
CA ASP A 160 -8.38 -11.65 -13.08
C ASP A 160 -7.77 -12.70 -12.12
N LEU A 161 -7.08 -12.26 -11.07
CA LEU A 161 -6.57 -13.10 -9.99
C LEU A 161 -7.59 -13.37 -8.87
N GLY A 162 -8.80 -12.82 -8.92
CA GLY A 162 -9.82 -12.98 -7.88
C GLY A 162 -9.58 -12.18 -6.59
N ILE A 163 -8.67 -11.20 -6.61
CA ILE A 163 -8.36 -10.35 -5.47
C ILE A 163 -9.50 -9.36 -5.22
N SER A 164 -9.97 -9.31 -3.98
CA SER A 164 -11.13 -8.49 -3.56
C SER A 164 -10.91 -7.72 -2.25
N SER A 165 -9.69 -7.76 -1.69
CA SER A 165 -9.35 -7.07 -0.45
C SER A 165 -7.87 -6.72 -0.38
N THR A 166 -7.52 -5.80 0.52
CA THR A 166 -6.15 -5.33 0.71
C THR A 166 -5.70 -5.45 2.19
N PRO A 167 -4.40 -5.65 2.45
CA PRO A 167 -3.40 -6.05 1.48
C PRO A 167 -3.69 -7.49 1.01
N THR A 168 -3.35 -7.83 -0.22
CA THR A 168 -3.29 -9.23 -0.67
C THR A 168 -1.93 -9.49 -1.29
N TRP A 169 -1.21 -10.46 -0.74
CA TRP A 169 0.10 -10.88 -1.22
C TRP A 169 -0.05 -12.08 -2.16
N VAL A 170 0.70 -12.08 -3.25
CA VAL A 170 0.75 -13.18 -4.22
C VAL A 170 2.20 -13.63 -4.39
N VAL A 171 2.49 -14.89 -4.07
CA VAL A 171 3.81 -15.50 -4.18
C VAL A 171 3.68 -16.80 -4.97
N GLY A 172 4.16 -16.82 -6.21
CA GLY A 172 3.85 -17.91 -7.15
C GLY A 172 2.34 -18.05 -7.34
N GLU A 173 1.79 -19.24 -7.06
CA GLU A 173 0.35 -19.52 -7.11
C GLU A 173 -0.38 -19.23 -5.79
N LEU A 174 0.33 -18.90 -4.72
CA LEU A 174 -0.26 -18.68 -3.40
C LEU A 174 -0.76 -17.24 -3.27
N GLN A 175 -1.99 -17.10 -2.79
CA GLN A 175 -2.59 -15.83 -2.41
C GLN A 175 -2.78 -15.79 -0.89
N ILE A 176 -2.29 -14.72 -0.26
CA ILE A 176 -2.33 -14.51 1.18
C ILE A 176 -3.07 -13.19 1.43
N PRO A 177 -4.38 -13.24 1.75
CA PRO A 177 -5.14 -12.05 2.07
C PRO A 177 -4.81 -11.55 3.49
N GLY A 178 -4.75 -10.24 3.64
CA GLY A 178 -4.50 -9.54 4.91
C GLY A 178 -3.02 -9.37 5.27
N ALA A 179 -2.79 -8.65 6.37
CA ALA A 179 -1.48 -8.53 6.97
C ALA A 179 -1.33 -9.62 8.03
N LEU A 180 -0.64 -10.71 7.67
CA LEU A 180 -0.24 -11.73 8.65
C LEU A 180 0.72 -11.11 9.67
N ASP A 181 0.66 -11.62 10.90
CA ASP A 181 1.69 -11.36 11.89
C ASP A 181 3.04 -11.91 11.41
N SER A 182 4.12 -11.28 11.85
CA SER A 182 5.48 -11.56 11.35
C SER A 182 5.88 -13.03 11.56
N GLU A 183 5.51 -13.64 12.68
CA GLU A 183 5.87 -15.03 12.99
C GLU A 183 5.15 -16.01 12.07
N THR A 184 3.85 -15.79 11.85
CA THR A 184 3.08 -16.58 10.89
C THR A 184 3.63 -16.41 9.48
N LEU A 185 3.89 -15.19 9.03
CA LEU A 185 4.46 -14.95 7.72
C LEU A 185 5.81 -15.67 7.54
N GLU A 186 6.72 -15.56 8.49
CA GLU A 186 8.03 -16.23 8.47
C GLU A 186 7.90 -17.76 8.33
N ARG A 187 6.97 -18.37 9.08
CA ARG A 187 6.67 -19.81 8.97
C ARG A 187 6.13 -20.19 7.60
N TRP A 188 5.29 -19.34 7.01
CA TRP A 188 4.72 -19.57 5.69
C TRP A 188 5.79 -19.50 4.60
N LEU A 189 6.62 -18.45 4.60
CA LEU A 189 7.70 -18.28 3.62
C LEU A 189 8.75 -19.40 3.72
N SER A 190 9.10 -19.83 4.92
CA SER A 190 10.02 -20.96 5.13
C SER A 190 9.51 -22.24 4.46
N ARG A 191 8.19 -22.49 4.50
CA ARG A 191 7.58 -23.66 3.84
C ARG A 191 7.57 -23.54 2.32
N ILE A 192 7.38 -22.33 1.80
CA ILE A 192 7.43 -22.06 0.35
C ILE A 192 8.84 -22.30 -0.19
N ALA A 193 9.85 -21.78 0.52
CA ALA A 193 11.25 -21.98 0.18
C ALA A 193 11.62 -23.48 0.17
N ALA A 194 11.24 -24.23 1.21
CA ALA A 194 11.51 -25.67 1.29
C ALA A 194 10.91 -26.47 0.12
N ARG A 195 9.66 -26.17 -0.28
CA ARG A 195 9.00 -26.86 -1.41
C ARG A 195 9.61 -26.55 -2.77
N THR A 196 10.27 -25.40 -2.90
CA THR A 196 10.92 -24.98 -4.16
C THR A 196 12.31 -25.59 -4.31
N SER A 197 12.98 -25.94 -3.21
CA SER A 197 14.28 -26.61 -3.21
C SER A 197 14.21 -28.11 -3.50
N ASP A 198 13.05 -28.74 -3.30
CA ASP A 198 12.80 -30.16 -3.53
C ASP A 198 12.24 -30.48 -4.94
N ALA A 199 12.04 -29.45 -5.79
CA ALA A 199 11.49 -29.55 -7.14
C ALA A 199 12.55 -29.22 -8.21
#